data_AF-A0A0D0CAU1-F1
#
_entry.id   AF-A0A0D0CAU1-F1
#
_cell.length_a   1.000
_cell.length_b   1.000
_cell.length_c   1.000
_cell.angle_alpha   90.00
_cell.angle_beta   90.00
_cell.angle_gamma   90.00
#
_symmetry.space_group_name_H-M   'P 1'
#
loop_
_entity.id
_entity.type
_entity.pdbx_description
1 polymer ?
#
loop_
_entity_poly.entity_id
_entity_poly.type
_entity_poly.pdbx_seq_one_letter_code
_entity_poly.pdbx_strand_id
1 'polypeptide(L)'
;CKGVRLDWPVGTIFETYPWMQHEYSAKSLGYHFCAVEKDGRTFWIRSNTCTQLVRPGQEGCPECSSTQTTRAHLRIEECAQAASLHVPYQFLMHKQLRELLHNTTKELNEYKLKTLALCRKLSTMVNRLGDLKRLIMAVATSDHPHISHLVSVTLQQGASWRAIVRMLEGAVEKLSSSRGYSDKDFQIAWLVKVLGGPKLHYALHHALGIPSLSTTE
;
A
#
# COMPACT_ATOMS: atom_id res chain seq x y z
N CYS A 1 20.76 4.87 -57.95
CA CYS A 1 20.07 5.61 -56.85
C CYS A 1 20.81 5.41 -55.54
N LYS A 2 21.32 6.49 -54.91
CA LYS A 2 21.96 6.39 -53.59
C LYS A 2 20.93 6.27 -52.48
N GLY A 3 19.77 6.90 -52.67
CA GLY A 3 18.68 6.98 -51.71
C GLY A 3 18.33 8.44 -51.51
N VAL A 4 17.65 8.72 -50.41
CA VAL A 4 17.27 10.07 -50.02
C VAL A 4 17.69 10.32 -48.59
N ARG A 5 18.24 11.51 -48.35
CA ARG A 5 18.66 11.98 -47.03
C ARG A 5 17.45 12.43 -46.22
N LEU A 6 17.42 12.05 -44.95
CA LEU A 6 16.45 12.47 -43.96
C LEU A 6 17.16 13.04 -42.74
N ASP A 7 16.61 14.12 -42.22
CA ASP A 7 17.06 14.78 -41.00
C ASP A 7 16.07 14.47 -39.87
N TRP A 8 16.56 13.87 -38.79
CA TRP A 8 15.76 13.42 -37.67
C TRP A 8 15.56 14.55 -36.64
N PRO A 9 14.32 14.89 -36.26
CA PRO A 9 14.06 16.11 -35.52
C PRO A 9 14.34 16.03 -34.02
N VAL A 10 14.35 14.83 -33.41
CA VAL A 10 14.37 14.68 -31.94
C VAL A 10 15.46 13.73 -31.50
N GLY A 11 16.45 14.23 -30.77
CA GLY A 11 17.53 13.39 -30.22
C GLY A 11 18.35 12.72 -31.31
N THR A 12 18.72 11.45 -31.10
CA THR A 12 19.36 10.61 -32.12
C THR A 12 18.43 9.48 -32.52
N ILE A 13 18.56 8.99 -33.76
CA ILE A 13 17.75 7.87 -34.23
C ILE A 13 17.95 6.62 -33.36
N PHE A 14 19.09 6.47 -32.69
CA PHE A 14 19.33 5.32 -31.82
C PHE A 14 18.45 5.32 -30.56
N GLU A 15 17.99 6.49 -30.12
CA GLU A 15 17.22 6.64 -28.88
C GLU A 15 15.73 6.83 -29.13
N THR A 16 15.39 7.55 -30.19
CA THR A 16 14.04 8.05 -30.45
C THR A 16 13.49 7.56 -31.78
N TYR A 17 14.23 6.78 -32.58
CA TYR A 17 13.62 6.16 -33.76
C TYR A 17 12.92 4.85 -33.37
N PRO A 18 11.69 4.61 -33.84
CA PRO A 18 10.95 3.39 -33.51
C PRO A 18 11.41 2.22 -34.40
N TRP A 19 12.61 1.70 -34.14
CA TRP A 19 13.22 0.61 -34.92
C TRP A 19 12.31 -0.62 -35.08
N MET A 20 11.47 -0.89 -34.08
CA MET A 20 10.50 -2.00 -34.11
C MET A 20 9.44 -1.87 -35.22
N GLN A 21 9.23 -0.68 -35.78
CA GLN A 21 8.28 -0.49 -36.89
C GLN A 21 8.83 -0.95 -38.26
N HIS A 22 10.10 -1.32 -38.35
CA HIS A 22 10.71 -1.91 -39.55
C HIS A 22 10.49 -3.42 -39.69
N GLU A 23 9.73 -4.04 -38.79
CA GLU A 23 9.50 -5.49 -38.82
C GLU A 23 8.82 -5.97 -40.11
N TYR A 24 9.11 -7.21 -40.51
CA TYR A 24 8.65 -7.93 -41.71
C TYR A 24 7.13 -8.19 -41.73
N SER A 25 6.30 -7.15 -41.60
CA SER A 25 4.85 -7.25 -41.77
C SER A 25 4.41 -6.52 -43.05
N ALA A 26 3.21 -6.86 -43.53
CA ALA A 26 2.55 -6.18 -44.67
C ALA A 26 2.32 -4.66 -44.44
N LYS A 27 2.62 -4.14 -43.25
CA LYS A 27 2.59 -2.72 -42.87
C LYS A 27 4.00 -2.11 -42.70
N SER A 28 5.03 -2.69 -43.33
CA SER A 28 6.37 -2.10 -43.34
C SER A 28 6.32 -0.67 -43.87
N LEU A 29 7.25 0.17 -43.43
CA LEU A 29 7.28 1.61 -43.72
C LEU A 29 7.51 1.94 -45.20
N GLY A 30 7.72 0.92 -46.04
CA GLY A 30 7.93 1.06 -47.48
C GLY A 30 9.35 1.49 -47.84
N TYR A 31 10.24 1.61 -46.86
CA TYR A 31 11.65 1.94 -47.06
C TYR A 31 12.55 1.18 -46.08
N HIS A 32 13.83 1.11 -46.42
CA HIS A 32 14.89 0.57 -45.56
C HIS A 32 16.05 1.58 -45.45
N PHE A 33 16.82 1.47 -44.37
CA PHE A 33 18.01 2.29 -44.16
C PHE A 33 19.16 1.84 -45.05
N CYS A 34 19.90 2.81 -45.59
CA CYS A 34 21.13 2.58 -46.36
C CYS A 34 22.38 3.00 -45.60
N ALA A 35 22.32 4.11 -44.88
CA ALA A 35 23.43 4.63 -44.08
C ALA A 35 22.90 5.53 -42.97
N VAL A 36 23.66 5.65 -41.88
CA VAL A 36 23.40 6.57 -40.78
C VAL A 36 24.67 7.37 -40.56
N GLU A 37 24.56 8.69 -40.53
CA GLU A 37 25.70 9.57 -40.27
C GLU A 37 26.14 9.46 -38.81
N LYS A 38 27.41 9.80 -38.51
CA LYS A 38 28.00 9.62 -37.17
C LYS A 38 27.26 10.34 -36.05
N ASP A 39 26.57 11.44 -36.36
CA ASP A 39 25.80 12.21 -35.41
C ASP A 39 24.47 11.54 -35.02
N GLY A 40 24.05 10.51 -35.77
CA GLY A 40 22.78 9.81 -35.57
C GLY A 40 21.56 10.72 -35.79
N ARG A 41 21.72 11.88 -36.44
CA ARG A 41 20.62 12.81 -36.75
C ARG A 41 20.28 12.76 -38.21
N THR A 42 21.26 12.55 -39.07
CA THR A 42 21.03 12.40 -40.50
C THR A 42 21.20 10.95 -40.90
N PHE A 43 20.30 10.47 -41.76
CA PHE A 43 20.37 9.12 -42.28
C PHE A 43 19.84 9.05 -43.71
N TRP A 44 20.22 7.98 -44.40
CA TRP A 44 19.85 7.72 -45.78
C TRP A 44 18.86 6.57 -45.82
N ILE A 45 17.74 6.76 -46.50
CA ILE A 45 16.75 5.73 -46.75
C ILE A 45 16.58 5.47 -48.24
N ARG A 46 16.06 4.29 -48.55
CA ARG A 46 15.68 3.91 -49.91
C ARG A 46 14.34 3.21 -49.88
N SER A 47 13.47 3.60 -50.81
CA SER A 47 12.19 2.93 -51.03
C SER A 47 12.38 1.46 -51.40
N ASN A 48 11.48 0.61 -50.93
CA ASN A 48 11.43 -0.80 -51.32
C ASN A 48 11.07 -0.97 -52.81
N THR A 49 10.42 0.04 -53.42
CA THR A 49 10.09 0.09 -54.86
C THR A 49 11.13 0.89 -55.67
N CYS A 50 12.36 1.06 -55.16
CA CYS A 50 13.38 1.88 -55.82
C CYS A 50 13.68 1.42 -57.26
N THR A 51 13.34 2.27 -58.21
CA THR A 51 13.59 2.06 -59.66
C THR A 51 15.06 2.19 -60.06
N GLN A 52 15.95 2.61 -59.14
CA GLN A 52 17.38 2.91 -59.35
C GLN A 52 17.71 4.02 -60.37
N LEU A 53 16.74 4.44 -61.19
CA LEU A 53 16.84 5.51 -62.20
C LEU A 53 16.80 6.89 -61.54
N VAL A 54 17.89 7.63 -61.67
CA VAL A 54 18.05 8.96 -61.07
C VAL A 54 18.11 10.00 -62.18
N ARG A 55 17.36 11.10 -62.03
CA ARG A 55 17.42 12.23 -62.95
C ARG A 55 18.74 12.99 -62.75
N PRO A 56 19.32 13.60 -63.80
CA PRO A 56 20.51 14.44 -63.67
C PRO A 56 20.31 15.52 -62.59
N GLY A 57 21.22 15.62 -61.64
CA GLY A 57 21.17 16.59 -60.54
C GLY A 57 20.36 16.16 -59.30
N GLN A 58 19.78 14.95 -59.27
CA GLN A 58 19.12 14.41 -58.08
C GLN A 58 19.97 13.32 -57.41
N GLU A 59 19.76 13.11 -56.11
CA GLU A 59 20.45 12.07 -55.34
C GLU A 59 19.65 10.74 -55.30
N GLY A 60 18.32 10.84 -55.42
CA GLY A 60 17.36 9.73 -55.34
C GLY A 60 16.45 9.62 -56.56
N CYS A 61 15.88 8.43 -56.79
CA CYS A 61 14.81 8.25 -57.77
C CYS A 61 13.46 8.76 -57.23
N PRO A 62 12.44 9.00 -58.09
CA PRO A 62 11.14 9.53 -57.65
C PRO A 62 10.48 8.74 -56.51
N GLU A 63 10.59 7.41 -56.55
CA GLU A 63 10.09 6.50 -55.49
C GLU A 63 10.82 6.69 -54.16
N CYS A 64 12.11 7.05 -54.16
CA CYS A 64 12.83 7.35 -52.92
C CYS A 64 12.57 8.78 -52.44
N SER A 65 12.25 9.70 -53.35
CA SER A 65 11.86 11.06 -52.94
C SER A 65 10.47 11.09 -52.31
N SER A 66 9.54 10.25 -52.78
CA SER A 66 8.18 10.16 -52.24
C SER A 66 8.12 9.54 -50.83
N THR A 67 9.14 8.79 -50.40
CA THR A 67 9.17 8.20 -49.05
C THR A 67 9.24 9.25 -47.94
N GLN A 68 9.81 10.44 -48.20
CA GLN A 68 9.84 11.54 -47.23
C GLN A 68 8.43 12.04 -46.90
N THR A 69 7.53 12.05 -47.89
CA THR A 69 6.16 12.55 -47.77
C THR A 69 5.14 11.46 -47.42
N THR A 70 5.60 10.22 -47.21
CA THR A 70 4.69 9.11 -46.91
C THR A 70 4.09 9.28 -45.52
N ARG A 71 2.77 9.03 -45.39
CA ARG A 71 2.04 9.14 -44.11
C ARG A 71 2.68 8.33 -42.98
N ALA A 72 3.29 7.20 -43.30
CA ALA A 72 4.01 6.37 -42.34
C ALA A 72 5.24 7.07 -41.75
N HIS A 73 6.01 7.78 -42.57
CA HIS A 73 7.16 8.57 -42.13
C HIS A 73 6.72 9.73 -41.22
N LEU A 74 5.72 10.52 -41.66
CA LEU A 74 5.18 11.64 -40.89
C LEU A 74 4.66 11.20 -39.51
N ARG A 75 3.99 10.05 -39.44
CA ARG A 75 3.48 9.50 -38.17
C ARG A 75 4.62 9.12 -37.22
N ILE A 76 5.71 8.57 -37.74
CA ILE A 76 6.89 8.22 -36.94
C ILE A 76 7.54 9.49 -36.38
N GLU A 77 7.64 10.52 -37.19
CA GLU A 77 8.19 11.81 -36.79
C GLU A 77 7.33 12.48 -35.70
N GLU A 78 6.01 12.48 -35.86
CA GLU A 78 5.06 12.97 -34.87
C GLU A 78 5.15 12.20 -33.54
N CYS A 79 5.24 10.86 -33.61
CA CYS A 79 5.38 10.02 -32.41
C CYS A 79 6.73 10.24 -31.70
N ALA A 80 7.77 10.61 -32.43
CA ALA A 80 9.08 10.93 -31.87
C ALA A 80 9.09 12.25 -31.10
N GLN A 81 8.28 13.23 -31.54
CA GLN A 81 8.12 14.52 -30.87
C GLN A 81 7.18 14.45 -29.67
N ALA A 82 6.05 13.76 -29.82
CA ALA A 82 5.05 13.62 -28.78
C ALA A 82 4.66 12.15 -28.59
N ALA A 83 5.07 11.58 -27.46
CA ALA A 83 4.65 10.26 -27.04
C ALA A 83 3.12 10.23 -26.85
N SER A 84 2.38 9.56 -27.74
CA SER A 84 0.96 9.31 -27.48
C SER A 84 0.81 8.39 -26.27
N LEU A 85 -0.10 8.73 -25.36
CA LEU A 85 -0.36 8.00 -24.10
C LEU A 85 -0.76 6.53 -24.29
N HIS A 86 -1.15 6.11 -25.49
CA HIS A 86 -1.72 4.79 -25.77
C HIS A 86 -0.97 4.02 -26.84
N VAL A 87 0.33 4.29 -27.04
CA VAL A 87 1.14 3.49 -27.95
C VAL A 87 1.41 2.12 -27.33
N PRO A 88 1.12 1.01 -28.03
CA PRO A 88 1.46 -0.33 -27.55
C PRO A 88 2.96 -0.44 -27.25
N TYR A 89 3.33 -1.14 -26.17
CA TYR A 89 4.72 -1.23 -25.69
C TYR A 89 5.73 -1.66 -26.75
N GLN A 90 5.32 -2.55 -27.68
CA GLN A 90 6.16 -3.04 -28.77
C GLN A 90 6.60 -1.93 -29.75
N PHE A 91 5.88 -0.80 -29.79
CA PHE A 91 6.18 0.33 -30.67
C PHE A 91 6.79 1.51 -29.93
N LEU A 92 7.05 1.38 -28.62
CA LEU A 92 7.73 2.41 -27.86
C LEU A 92 9.21 2.49 -28.25
N MET A 93 9.70 3.72 -28.26
CA MET A 93 11.08 4.06 -28.54
C MET A 93 11.97 3.70 -27.35
N HIS A 94 13.27 3.50 -27.59
CA HIS A 94 14.22 3.14 -26.54
C HIS A 94 14.18 4.12 -25.34
N LYS A 95 14.12 5.43 -25.63
CA LYS A 95 13.98 6.46 -24.58
C LYS A 95 12.70 6.30 -23.76
N GLN A 96 11.56 6.05 -24.41
CA GLN A 96 10.27 5.86 -23.74
C GLN A 96 10.26 4.59 -22.87
N LEU A 97 10.84 3.50 -23.36
CA LEU A 97 10.98 2.25 -22.59
C LEU A 97 11.84 2.45 -21.35
N ARG A 98 12.96 3.18 -21.47
CA ARG A 98 13.82 3.51 -20.31
C ARG A 98 13.10 4.36 -19.28
N GLU A 99 12.35 5.37 -19.72
CA GLU A 99 11.59 6.24 -18.84
C GLU A 99 10.46 5.47 -18.14
N LEU A 100 9.76 4.60 -18.89
CA LEU A 100 8.75 3.71 -18.33
C LEU A 100 9.35 2.80 -17.26
N LEU A 101 10.48 2.12 -17.55
CA LEU A 101 11.15 1.26 -16.57
C LEU A 101 11.57 2.04 -15.32
N HIS A 102 12.06 3.26 -15.48
CA HIS A 102 12.40 4.13 -14.36
C HIS A 102 11.17 4.46 -13.50
N ASN A 103 10.07 4.86 -14.14
CA ASN A 103 8.82 5.20 -13.46
C ASN A 103 8.21 3.99 -12.75
N THR A 104 8.14 2.83 -13.41
CA THR A 104 7.67 1.58 -12.80
C THR A 104 8.54 1.18 -11.59
N THR A 105 9.86 1.34 -11.70
CA THR A 105 10.78 1.05 -10.58
C THR A 105 10.53 2.00 -9.40
N LYS A 106 10.28 3.28 -9.68
CA LYS A 106 9.94 4.28 -8.68
C LYS A 106 8.64 3.93 -7.96
N GLU A 107 7.57 3.64 -8.71
CA GLU A 107 6.27 3.22 -8.17
C GLU A 107 6.41 1.96 -7.30
N LEU A 108 7.17 0.97 -7.78
CA LEU A 108 7.41 -0.26 -7.05
C LEU A 108 8.09 0.01 -5.70
N ASN A 109 9.07 0.91 -5.66
CA ASN A 109 9.71 1.33 -4.41
C ASN A 109 8.75 2.07 -3.48
N GLU A 110 7.88 2.94 -4.02
CA GLU A 110 6.84 3.59 -3.22
C GLU A 110 5.87 2.58 -2.60
N TYR A 111 5.43 1.57 -3.35
CA TYR A 111 4.58 0.51 -2.83
C TYR A 111 5.28 -0.36 -1.79
N LYS A 112 6.57 -0.69 -1.97
CA LYS A 112 7.38 -1.38 -0.95
C LYS A 112 7.40 -0.62 0.37
N LEU A 113 7.62 0.69 0.32
CA LEU A 113 7.63 1.54 1.52
C LEU A 113 6.26 1.59 2.20
N LYS A 114 5.17 1.70 1.42
CA LYS A 114 3.79 1.65 1.94
C LYS A 114 3.51 0.32 2.64
N THR A 115 3.87 -0.79 2.01
CA THR A 115 3.72 -2.14 2.58
C THR A 115 4.48 -2.26 3.89
N LEU A 116 5.75 -1.83 3.93
CA LEU A 116 6.57 -1.88 5.12
C LEU A 116 6.01 -1.00 6.26
N ALA A 117 5.48 0.18 5.95
CA ALA A 117 4.80 1.03 6.92
C ALA A 117 3.53 0.36 7.48
N LEU A 118 2.73 -0.31 6.64
CA LEU A 118 1.55 -1.07 7.05
C LEU A 118 1.94 -2.26 7.94
N CYS A 119 2.97 -3.02 7.57
CA CYS A 119 3.48 -4.12 8.39
C CYS A 119 3.90 -3.63 9.79
N ARG A 120 4.63 -2.51 9.89
CA ARG A 120 5.00 -1.91 11.19
C ARG A 120 3.77 -1.53 12.01
N LYS A 121 2.75 -0.91 11.40
CA LYS A 121 1.50 -0.58 12.09
C LYS A 121 0.79 -1.83 12.60
N LEU A 122 0.71 -2.87 11.77
CA LEU A 122 0.11 -4.16 12.15
C LEU A 122 0.88 -4.81 13.30
N SER A 123 2.21 -4.87 13.25
CA SER A 123 3.03 -5.40 14.35
C SER A 123 2.77 -4.67 15.67
N THR A 124 2.67 -3.34 15.64
CA THR A 124 2.33 -2.55 16.83
C THR A 124 0.92 -2.85 17.34
N MET A 125 -0.06 -3.01 16.45
CA MET A 125 -1.44 -3.38 16.84
C MET A 125 -1.49 -4.78 17.45
N VAL A 126 -0.77 -5.75 16.87
CA VAL A 126 -0.66 -7.11 17.39
C VAL A 126 0.00 -7.12 18.77
N ASN A 127 1.07 -6.36 18.96
CA ASN A 127 1.73 -6.23 20.27
C ASN A 127 0.78 -5.64 21.31
N ARG A 128 0.08 -4.55 20.98
CA ARG A 128 -0.95 -3.95 21.86
C ARG A 128 -2.05 -4.93 22.23
N LEU A 129 -2.50 -5.75 21.26
CA LEU A 129 -3.49 -6.80 21.51
C LEU A 129 -2.94 -7.87 22.46
N GLY A 130 -1.67 -8.27 22.29
CA GLY A 130 -0.97 -9.17 23.19
C GLY A 130 -0.87 -8.63 24.62
N ASP A 131 -0.50 -7.36 24.78
CA ASP A 131 -0.39 -6.72 26.09
C ASP A 131 -1.76 -6.57 26.78
N LEU A 132 -2.80 -6.22 26.02
CA LEU A 132 -4.16 -6.20 26.53
C LEU A 132 -4.62 -7.59 26.98
N LYS A 133 -4.30 -8.64 26.22
CA LYS A 133 -4.58 -10.03 26.64
C LYS A 133 -3.85 -10.39 27.94
N ARG A 134 -2.58 -9.97 28.11
CA ARG A 134 -1.82 -10.17 29.35
C ARG A 134 -2.43 -9.43 30.53
N LEU A 135 -2.86 -8.17 30.34
CA LEU A 135 -3.54 -7.39 31.38
C LEU A 135 -4.83 -8.06 31.81
N ILE A 136 -5.65 -8.50 30.85
CA ILE A 136 -6.89 -9.21 31.13
C ILE A 136 -6.60 -10.51 31.90
N MET A 137 -5.60 -11.29 31.49
CA MET A 137 -5.16 -12.47 32.24
C MET A 137 -4.71 -12.13 33.67
N ALA A 138 -3.96 -11.06 33.86
CA ALA A 138 -3.49 -10.64 35.19
C ALA A 138 -4.65 -10.24 36.11
N VAL A 139 -5.62 -9.49 35.58
CA VAL A 139 -6.89 -9.17 36.27
C VAL A 139 -7.66 -10.46 36.58
N ALA A 140 -7.68 -11.41 35.64
CA ALA A 140 -8.32 -12.70 35.83
C ALA A 140 -7.66 -13.52 36.94
N THR A 141 -6.35 -13.37 37.18
CA THR A 141 -5.63 -14.10 38.24
C THR A 141 -5.55 -13.35 39.56
N SER A 142 -5.90 -12.06 39.61
CA SER A 142 -5.89 -11.27 40.84
C SER A 142 -7.04 -11.67 41.78
N ASP A 143 -6.81 -11.63 43.10
CA ASP A 143 -7.66 -12.10 44.21
C ASP A 143 -9.02 -11.36 44.35
N HIS A 144 -9.76 -11.23 43.26
CA HIS A 144 -11.16 -10.85 43.25
C HIS A 144 -11.93 -11.93 42.49
N PRO A 145 -12.46 -12.96 43.21
CA PRO A 145 -13.00 -14.18 42.61
C PRO A 145 -14.05 -13.94 41.53
N HIS A 146 -14.86 -12.89 41.71
CA HIS A 146 -15.93 -12.54 40.78
C HIS A 146 -15.43 -11.98 39.45
N ILE A 147 -14.45 -11.07 39.50
CA ILE A 147 -13.82 -10.46 38.31
C ILE A 147 -12.96 -11.51 37.60
N SER A 148 -12.23 -12.32 38.38
CA SER A 148 -11.44 -13.46 37.92
C SER A 148 -12.26 -14.41 37.04
N HIS A 149 -13.41 -14.85 37.56
CA HIS A 149 -14.30 -15.77 36.87
C HIS A 149 -14.94 -15.16 35.62
N LEU A 150 -15.47 -13.93 35.72
CA LEU A 150 -16.09 -13.22 34.59
C LEU A 150 -15.12 -13.06 33.41
N VAL A 151 -13.89 -12.64 33.71
CA VAL A 151 -12.85 -12.45 32.69
C VAL A 151 -12.41 -13.78 32.08
N SER A 152 -12.26 -14.82 32.88
CA SER A 152 -11.88 -16.16 32.40
C SER A 152 -12.93 -16.76 31.46
N VAL A 153 -14.22 -16.64 31.81
CA VAL A 153 -15.33 -17.14 30.98
C VAL A 153 -15.42 -16.39 29.65
N THR A 154 -15.31 -15.05 29.67
CA THR A 154 -15.37 -14.25 28.44
C THR A 154 -14.18 -14.47 27.52
N LEU A 155 -12.99 -14.73 28.08
CA LEU A 155 -11.83 -15.16 27.30
C LEU A 155 -12.04 -16.53 26.63
N GLN A 156 -12.60 -17.51 27.34
CA GLN A 156 -12.91 -18.83 26.77
C GLN A 156 -13.94 -18.75 25.63
N GLN A 157 -14.84 -17.79 25.68
CA GLN A 157 -15.85 -17.54 24.65
C GLN A 157 -15.32 -16.75 23.44
N GLY A 158 -14.04 -16.35 23.42
CA GLY A 158 -13.45 -15.59 22.32
C GLY A 158 -14.01 -14.16 22.20
N ALA A 159 -14.49 -13.58 23.30
CA ALA A 159 -15.10 -12.25 23.29
C ALA A 159 -14.06 -11.16 22.96
N SER A 160 -14.48 -10.15 22.17
CA SER A 160 -13.63 -9.00 21.84
C SER A 160 -13.27 -8.19 23.09
N TRP A 161 -12.15 -7.45 23.06
CA TRP A 161 -11.72 -6.61 24.18
C TRP A 161 -12.80 -5.62 24.65
N ARG A 162 -13.58 -5.06 23.71
CA ARG A 162 -14.70 -4.13 24.02
C ARG A 162 -15.81 -4.82 24.80
N ALA A 163 -16.05 -6.11 24.53
CA ALA A 163 -17.03 -6.89 25.28
C ALA A 163 -16.54 -7.16 26.71
N ILE A 164 -15.25 -7.45 26.87
CA ILE A 164 -14.63 -7.65 28.20
C ILE A 164 -14.67 -6.35 29.02
N VAL A 165 -14.33 -5.20 28.41
CA VAL A 165 -14.39 -3.90 29.08
C VAL A 165 -15.83 -3.56 29.50
N ARG A 166 -16.82 -3.70 28.61
CA ARG A 166 -18.24 -3.43 28.97
C ARG A 166 -18.75 -4.35 30.07
N MET A 167 -18.31 -5.60 30.09
CA MET A 167 -18.67 -6.54 31.16
C MET A 167 -18.04 -6.12 32.49
N LEU A 168 -16.78 -5.67 32.48
CA LEU A 168 -16.10 -5.14 33.67
C LEU A 168 -16.79 -3.86 34.16
N GLU A 169 -17.12 -2.92 33.26
CA GLU A 169 -17.88 -1.70 33.58
C GLU A 169 -19.23 -2.06 34.23
N GLY A 170 -19.99 -3.00 33.64
CA GLY A 170 -21.25 -3.45 34.23
C GLY A 170 -21.09 -4.20 35.56
N ALA A 171 -19.98 -4.90 35.77
CA ALA A 171 -19.68 -5.54 37.05
C ALA A 171 -19.34 -4.48 38.12
N VAL A 172 -18.56 -3.46 37.77
CA VAL A 172 -18.23 -2.32 38.65
C VAL A 172 -19.48 -1.49 38.97
N GLU A 173 -20.35 -1.23 37.99
CA GLU A 173 -21.64 -0.55 38.22
C GLU A 173 -22.53 -1.35 39.18
N LYS A 174 -22.63 -2.68 39.01
CA LYS A 174 -23.40 -3.55 39.92
C LYS A 174 -22.80 -3.62 41.33
N LEU A 175 -21.48 -3.65 41.46
CA LEU A 175 -20.76 -3.56 42.74
C LEU A 175 -20.93 -2.19 43.40
N SER A 176 -20.99 -1.11 42.62
CA SER A 176 -21.23 0.24 43.14
C SER A 176 -22.70 0.46 43.57
N SER A 177 -23.63 -0.25 42.94
CA SER A 177 -25.07 -0.24 43.23
C SER A 177 -25.45 -1.13 44.42
N SER A 178 -24.66 -2.13 44.75
CA SER A 178 -24.86 -3.00 45.91
C SER A 178 -23.53 -3.21 46.62
N ARG A 179 -23.34 -2.59 47.79
CA ARG A 179 -22.36 -3.09 48.77
C ARG A 179 -22.81 -4.48 49.21
N GLY A 180 -22.56 -5.48 48.36
CA GLY A 180 -22.84 -6.87 48.62
C GLY A 180 -21.84 -7.37 49.63
N TYR A 181 -22.18 -7.29 50.91
CA TYR A 181 -21.39 -7.88 51.98
C TYR A 181 -21.45 -9.40 51.86
N SER A 182 -20.30 -10.06 51.91
CA SER A 182 -20.25 -11.51 52.01
C SER A 182 -20.59 -11.98 53.43
N ASP A 183 -20.97 -13.24 53.62
CA ASP A 183 -21.20 -13.82 54.96
C ASP A 183 -19.99 -13.64 55.89
N LYS A 184 -18.78 -13.63 55.33
CA LYS A 184 -17.56 -13.36 56.10
C LYS A 184 -17.52 -11.92 56.61
N ASP A 185 -17.97 -10.95 55.81
CA ASP A 185 -18.00 -9.55 56.21
C ASP A 185 -19.04 -9.33 57.33
N PHE A 186 -20.16 -10.04 57.29
CA PHE A 186 -21.14 -10.07 58.38
C PHE A 186 -20.57 -10.71 59.65
N GLN A 187 -19.86 -11.82 59.55
CA GLN A 187 -19.21 -12.45 60.70
C GLN A 187 -18.11 -11.56 61.31
N ILE A 188 -17.32 -10.87 60.49
CA ILE A 188 -16.30 -9.93 60.95
C ILE A 188 -16.96 -8.73 61.63
N ALA A 189 -18.02 -8.15 61.04
CA ALA A 189 -18.77 -7.06 61.66
C ALA A 189 -19.37 -7.47 63.01
N TRP A 190 -19.94 -8.68 63.09
CA TRP A 190 -20.46 -9.23 64.34
C TRP A 190 -19.36 -9.43 65.39
N LEU A 191 -18.21 -10.02 65.01
CA LEU A 191 -17.07 -10.21 65.90
C LEU A 191 -16.54 -8.87 66.46
N VAL A 192 -16.44 -7.86 65.59
CA VAL A 192 -16.03 -6.50 65.94
C VAL A 192 -17.03 -5.86 66.91
N LYS A 193 -18.34 -6.05 66.69
CA LYS A 193 -19.40 -5.58 67.59
C LYS A 193 -19.29 -6.21 68.98
N VAL A 194 -19.08 -7.54 69.03
CA VAL A 194 -19.03 -8.31 70.29
C VAL A 194 -17.74 -8.02 71.08
N LEU A 195 -16.58 -7.97 70.42
CA LEU A 195 -15.29 -7.80 71.10
C LEU A 195 -14.90 -6.35 71.35
N GLY A 196 -15.21 -5.45 70.40
CA GLY A 196 -14.76 -4.06 70.43
C GLY A 196 -15.84 -3.03 70.75
N GLY A 197 -17.10 -3.46 70.79
CA GLY A 197 -18.25 -2.60 71.04
C GLY A 197 -18.61 -1.66 69.89
N PRO A 198 -19.70 -0.89 70.04
CA PRO A 198 -20.30 -0.12 68.96
C PRO A 198 -19.42 1.02 68.42
N LYS A 199 -18.53 1.58 69.25
CA LYS A 199 -17.61 2.66 68.83
C LYS A 199 -16.51 2.15 67.90
N LEU A 200 -15.94 0.99 68.20
CA LEU A 200 -14.93 0.38 67.33
C LEU A 200 -15.54 -0.06 66.00
N HIS A 201 -16.74 -0.65 66.05
CA HIS A 201 -17.50 -1.00 64.87
C HIS A 201 -17.79 0.21 63.98
N TYR A 202 -18.23 1.34 64.55
CA TYR A 202 -18.48 2.56 63.80
C TYR A 202 -17.21 3.08 63.10
N ALA A 203 -16.07 3.10 63.79
CA ALA A 203 -14.80 3.51 63.20
C ALA A 203 -14.38 2.56 62.05
N LEU A 204 -14.55 1.25 62.23
CA LEU A 204 -14.21 0.25 61.20
C LEU A 204 -15.19 0.26 60.02
N HIS A 205 -16.47 0.55 60.25
CA HIS A 205 -17.44 0.77 59.17
C HIS A 205 -16.99 1.93 58.26
N HIS A 206 -16.52 3.02 58.85
CA HIS A 206 -16.02 4.16 58.09
C HIS A 206 -14.63 3.95 57.47
N ALA A 207 -13.74 3.19 58.13
CA ALA A 207 -12.36 2.99 57.64
C ALA A 207 -12.22 1.83 56.64
N LEU A 208 -12.92 0.72 56.88
CA LEU A 208 -12.79 -0.53 56.11
C LEU A 208 -14.06 -0.88 55.34
N GLY A 209 -15.16 -0.15 55.55
CA GLY A 209 -16.39 -0.39 54.82
C GLY A 209 -17.09 -1.69 55.18
N ILE A 210 -16.95 -2.21 56.41
CA ILE A 210 -17.69 -3.39 56.91
C ILE A 210 -19.21 -3.10 57.01
N PRO A 211 -20.11 -4.10 57.09
CA PRO A 211 -21.55 -3.90 57.26
C PRO A 211 -21.92 -2.91 58.37
N SER A 212 -22.98 -2.11 58.19
CA SER A 212 -23.49 -1.22 59.25
C SER A 212 -24.24 -2.00 60.33
N LEU A 213 -24.30 -1.44 61.55
CA LEU A 213 -24.98 -2.07 62.69
C LEU A 213 -26.45 -2.43 62.38
N SER A 214 -27.15 -1.57 61.64
CA SER A 214 -28.54 -1.77 61.20
C SER A 214 -28.72 -2.92 60.19
N THR A 215 -27.63 -3.44 59.63
CA THR A 215 -27.63 -4.55 58.66
C THR A 215 -27.20 -5.87 59.30
N THR A 216 -26.73 -5.84 60.56
CA THR A 216 -26.20 -7.00 61.31
C THR A 216 -27.09 -7.45 62.47
N GLU A 217 -28.25 -6.82 62.67
CA GLU A 217 -29.24 -7.14 63.72
C GLU A 217 -30.30 -8.13 63.24
#